data_AF-A0A955P3H7-F1
#
_entry.id   AF-A0A955P3H7-F1
#
_cell.length_a   1.000
_cell.length_b   1.000
_cell.length_c   1.000
_cell.angle_alpha   90.00
_cell.angle_beta   90.00
_cell.angle_gamma   90.00
#
_symmetry.space_group_name_H-M   'P 1'
#
loop_
_entity.id
_entity.type
_entity.pdbx_description
1 polymer ?
#
loop_
_entity_poly.entity_id
_entity_poly.type
_entity_poly.pdbx_seq_one_letter_code
_entity_poly.pdbx_strand_id
1 'polypeptide(L)' 'DEIVAFTDPNEQPLRSGILSAKVGKGTYVYTSLVFYRELKALVPGAYRLFANLISYGHGG' A
#
# COMPACT_ATOMS: atom_id res chain seq x y z
N ASP A 1 -0.66 10.63 -5.76
CA ASP A 1 -0.85 11.19 -4.40
C ASP A 1 -0.23 10.30 -3.35
N GLU A 2 0.12 10.90 -2.21
CA GLU A 2 0.62 10.20 -1.04
C GLU A 2 -0.54 9.45 -0.35
N ILE A 3 -0.37 8.13 -0.12
CA ILE A 3 -1.47 7.25 0.35
C ILE A 3 -1.29 6.84 1.81
N VAL A 4 -0.05 6.60 2.25
CA VAL A 4 0.28 6.14 3.61
C VAL A 4 1.70 6.54 3.98
N ALA A 5 1.96 6.69 5.28
CA ALA A 5 3.30 6.85 5.83
C ALA A 5 3.65 5.66 6.74
N PHE A 6 4.89 5.18 6.67
CA PHE A 6 5.44 4.14 7.53
C PHE A 6 6.24 4.81 8.64
N THR A 7 5.92 4.50 9.90
CA THR A 7 6.45 5.22 11.07
C THR A 7 7.08 4.22 12.03
N ASP A 8 8.27 3.74 11.67
CA ASP A 8 9.04 2.90 12.58
C ASP A 8 9.54 3.73 13.77
N PRO A 9 9.64 3.13 14.97
CA PRO A 9 10.08 3.86 16.16
C PRO A 9 11.45 4.50 15.98
N ASN A 10 11.55 5.79 16.30
CA ASN A 10 12.75 6.63 16.17
C ASN A 10 13.17 6.96 14.72
N GLU A 11 12.35 6.63 13.72
CA GLU A 11 12.56 7.04 12.34
C GLU A 11 11.58 8.16 11.93
N GLN A 12 11.99 8.96 10.96
CA GLN A 12 11.08 9.92 10.35
C GLN A 12 10.05 9.16 9.50
N PRO A 13 8.77 9.59 9.48
CA PRO A 13 7.75 8.92 8.69
C PRO A 13 8.14 8.81 7.20
N LEU A 14 8.21 7.59 6.68
CA LEU A 14 8.51 7.30 5.29
C LEU A 14 7.23 7.37 4.45
N ARG A 15 7.17 8.33 3.53
CA ARG A 15 5.98 8.62 2.71
C ARG A 15 6.03 8.01 1.29
N SER A 16 7.08 7.25 0.97
CA SER A 16 7.36 6.77 -0.39
C SER A 16 7.13 5.26 -0.63
N GLY A 17 6.64 4.51 0.36
CA GLY A 17 6.51 3.05 0.24
C GLY A 17 5.33 2.57 -0.62
N ILE A 18 4.38 3.45 -0.96
CA ILE A 18 3.29 3.18 -1.91
C ILE A 18 3.12 4.39 -2.83
N LEU A 19 3.18 4.16 -4.14
CA LEU A 19 2.98 5.17 -5.17
C LEU A 19 1.76 4.80 -6.00
N SER A 20 0.98 5.81 -6.39
CA SER A 20 -0.13 5.65 -7.32
C SER A 20 -0.08 6.68 -8.44
N ALA A 21 -0.52 6.28 -9.63
CA ALA A 21 -0.68 7.14 -10.78
C ALA A 21 -1.92 6.74 -11.58
N LYS A 22 -2.60 7.73 -12.18
CA LYS A 22 -3.65 7.46 -13.17
C LYS A 22 -2.99 7.10 -14.49
N VAL A 23 -3.36 5.95 -15.05
CA VAL A 23 -2.83 5.46 -16.34
C VAL A 23 -4.01 5.05 -17.21
N GLY A 24 -4.28 5.85 -18.25
CA GLY A 24 -5.46 5.70 -19.09
C GLY A 24 -6.75 5.78 -18.26
N LYS A 25 -7.57 4.73 -18.33
CA LYS A 25 -8.84 4.63 -17.57
C LYS A 25 -8.68 4.01 -16.17
N GLY A 26 -7.47 3.62 -15.77
CA GLY A 26 -7.21 2.90 -14.53
C GLY A 26 -6.25 3.62 -13.59
N THR A 27 -5.98 2.98 -12.46
CA THR A 27 -4.93 3.39 -11.53
C THR A 27 -3.83 2.34 -11.53
N TYR A 28 -2.59 2.77 -11.69
CA TYR A 28 -1.42 1.95 -11.41
C TYR A 28 -0.93 2.21 -9.98
N VAL A 29 -0.69 1.14 -9.22
CA VAL A 29 -0.16 1.19 -7.86
C VAL A 29 1.14 0.41 -7.80
N TYR A 30 2.19 1.04 -7.27
CA TYR A 30 3.47 0.41 -6.97
C TYR A 30 3.72 0.42 -5.46
N THR A 31 4.30 -0.64 -4.93
CA THR A 31 4.77 -0.68 -3.54
C THR A 31 6.02 -1.54 -3.41
N SER A 32 6.92 -1.13 -2.51
CA SER A 32 8.10 -1.91 -2.11
C SER A 32 7.81 -2.90 -0.98
N LEU A 33 6.57 -2.97 -0.48
CA LEU A 33 6.19 -3.89 0.59
C LEU A 33 6.29 -5.35 0.16
N VAL A 34 6.81 -6.18 1.07
CA VAL A 34 7.06 -7.60 0.82
C VAL A 34 5.86 -8.45 1.22
N PHE A 35 4.72 -8.24 0.54
CA PHE A 35 3.44 -8.88 0.91
C PHE A 35 3.50 -10.40 1.04
N TYR A 36 4.27 -11.11 0.22
CA TYR A 36 4.32 -12.57 0.32
C TYR A 36 4.84 -13.06 1.67
N ARG A 37 5.68 -12.29 2.38
CA ARG A 37 6.13 -12.63 3.73
C ARG A 37 5.06 -12.33 4.76
N GLU A 38 4.50 -11.12 4.69
CA GLU A 38 3.50 -10.63 5.63
C GLU A 38 2.19 -11.45 5.58
N LEU A 39 1.74 -11.79 4.37
CA LEU A 39 0.57 -12.64 4.17
C LEU A 39 0.84 -14.06 4.69
N LYS A 40 1.99 -14.67 4.36
CA LYS A 40 2.36 -16.00 4.90
C LYS A 40 2.46 -16.00 6.43
N ALA A 41 2.88 -14.90 7.02
CA ALA A 41 2.95 -14.71 8.48
C ALA A 41 1.61 -14.34 9.13
N LEU A 42 0.51 -14.29 8.36
CA LEU A 42 -0.84 -13.98 8.84
C LEU A 42 -0.97 -12.58 9.48
N VAL A 43 -0.17 -11.61 9.03
CA VAL A 43 -0.20 -10.24 9.59
C VAL A 43 -1.50 -9.54 9.19
N PRO A 44 -2.43 -9.26 10.12
CA PRO A 44 -3.77 -8.78 9.76
C PRO A 44 -3.77 -7.45 8.98
N GLY A 45 -2.84 -6.56 9.34
CA GLY A 45 -2.67 -5.27 8.66
C GLY A 45 -2.30 -5.42 7.19
N ALA A 46 -1.47 -6.42 6.85
CA ALA A 46 -1.06 -6.67 5.47
C ALA A 46 -2.22 -7.16 4.60
N TYR A 47 -3.07 -8.05 5.13
CA TYR A 47 -4.29 -8.48 4.43
C TYR A 47 -5.23 -7.32 4.16
N ARG A 48 -5.49 -6.49 5.18
CA ARG A 48 -6.38 -5.32 5.04
C ARG A 48 -5.83 -4.32 4.03
N LEU A 49 -4.54 -3.99 4.11
CA LEU A 49 -3.91 -3.07 3.17
C LEU A 49 -3.97 -3.63 1.75
N PHE A 50 -3.63 -4.90 1.54
CA PHE A 50 -3.69 -5.54 0.23
C PHE A 50 -5.10 -5.50 -0.38
N ALA A 51 -6.13 -5.87 0.40
CA ALA A 51 -7.52 -5.79 -0.05
C ALA A 51 -7.92 -4.35 -0.42
N ASN A 52 -7.52 -3.36 0.37
CA ASN A 52 -7.78 -1.95 0.07
C ASN A 52 -7.10 -1.50 -1.23
N LEU A 53 -5.86 -1.94 -1.49
CA LEU A 53 -5.13 -1.61 -2.72
C LEU A 53 -5.76 -2.24 -3.97
N ILE A 54 -6.26 -3.47 -3.88
CA ILE A 54 -6.97 -4.14 -4.98
C ILE A 54 -8.31 -3.46 -5.28
N SER A 55 -9.05 -3.06 -4.24
CA SER A 55 -10.32 -2.35 -4.39
C SER A 55 -10.15 -0.86 -4.73
N TYR A 56 -8.92 -0.34 -4.74
CA TYR A 56 -8.65 1.07 -4.94
C TYR A 56 -9.16 1.56 -6.30
N GLY A 57 -9.93 2.65 -6.29
CA GLY A 57 -10.55 3.22 -7.49
C GLY A 57 -11.89 2.60 -7.92
N HIS A 58 -12.39 1.57 -7.20
CA HIS A 58 -13.74 1.01 -7.41
C HIS A 58 -14.80 1.65 -6.50
N GLY A 59 -14.39 2.37 -5.45
CA GLY A 59 -15.25 3.24 -4.66
C GLY A 59 -15.17 4.65 -5.22
N GLY A 60 -16.28 5.13 -5.79
CA GLY A 60 -16.50 6.57 -5.97
C GLY A 60 -16.66 7.27 -4.62
#